data_AF-A0A366KC22-F1
#
_entry.id   AF-A0A366KC22-F1
#
_cell.length_a   1.000
_cell.length_b   1.000
_cell.length_c   1.000
_cell.angle_alpha   90.00
_cell.angle_beta   90.00
_cell.angle_gamma   90.00
#
_symmetry.space_group_name_H-M   'P 1'
#
loop_
_entity.id
_entity.type
_entity.pdbx_description
1 polymer ?
#
loop_
_entity_poly.entity_id
_entity_poly.type
_entity_poly.pdbx_seq_one_letter_code
_entity_poly.pdbx_strand_id
1 'polypeptide(L)'
;MEDLLDSWPGTLIVVSHDRYLLERVTDQQYALIGGKVLHLPGGVDDYLAMVESGSSRRSPSPDRETPGNGSTNSAVSVTSQEAAPRPGKSDRQVQRELNKRSRSIERKLSKLNGQVEDLQARMARHDPADYEGLGRLNEQVKAIQAEIGPLEEEWLEIGERLED
;
A
#
# COMPACT_ATOMS: atom_id res chain seq x y z
N MET A 1 8.31 -3.55 22.71
CA MET A 1 8.43 -2.44 21.72
C MET A 1 7.10 -1.71 21.65
N GLU A 2 6.01 -2.46 21.52
CA GLU A 2 4.62 -2.05 21.65
C GLU A 2 4.30 -1.21 22.90
N ASP A 3 4.60 -1.70 24.11
CA ASP A 3 4.38 -0.94 25.37
C ASP A 3 5.14 0.39 25.45
N LEU A 4 6.24 0.52 24.71
CA LEU A 4 7.03 1.76 24.67
C LEU A 4 6.32 2.83 23.83
N LEU A 5 5.67 2.42 22.74
CA LEU A 5 4.94 3.34 21.84
C LEU A 5 3.65 3.84 22.49
N ASP A 6 2.96 2.98 23.23
CA ASP A 6 1.74 3.34 23.97
C ASP A 6 1.99 4.39 25.06
N SER A 7 3.20 4.40 25.65
CA SER A 7 3.60 5.35 26.70
C SER A 7 4.31 6.61 26.17
N TRP A 8 4.38 6.79 24.84
CA TRP A 8 5.16 7.86 24.24
C TRP A 8 4.51 9.24 24.51
N PRO A 9 5.21 10.18 25.17
CA PRO A 9 4.60 11.43 25.65
C PRO A 9 4.45 12.52 24.55
N GLY A 10 4.42 12.14 23.27
CA GLY A 10 4.37 13.07 22.14
C GLY A 10 3.64 12.51 20.92
N THR A 11 3.55 13.32 19.86
CA THR A 11 2.93 12.88 18.59
C THR A 11 3.84 11.90 17.86
N LEU A 12 3.29 10.74 17.52
CA LEU A 12 3.96 9.70 16.74
C LEU A 12 3.29 9.58 15.36
N ILE A 13 4.09 9.55 14.30
CA ILE A 13 3.64 9.17 12.95
C ILE A 13 4.19 7.77 12.68
N VAL A 14 3.29 6.82 12.41
CA VAL A 14 3.64 5.42 12.18
C VAL A 14 3.25 5.03 10.76
N VAL A 15 4.20 4.44 10.03
CA VAL A 15 3.95 3.77 8.75
C VAL A 15 4.33 2.30 8.95
N SER A 16 3.35 1.41 8.83
CA SER A 16 3.55 -0.02 9.01
C SER A 16 2.66 -0.79 8.03
N HIS A 17 3.12 -2.00 7.68
CA HIS A 17 2.35 -2.97 6.91
C HIS A 17 1.58 -3.94 7.83
N ASP A 18 1.88 -3.92 9.13
CA ASP A 18 1.17 -4.73 10.12
C ASP A 18 -0.08 -4.00 10.60
N ARG A 19 -1.23 -4.51 10.18
CA ARG A 19 -2.55 -4.03 10.59
C ARG A 19 -2.73 -4.02 12.11
N TYR A 20 -2.30 -5.07 12.80
CA TYR A 20 -2.51 -5.19 14.26
C TYR A 20 -1.73 -4.13 15.01
N LEU A 21 -0.52 -3.80 14.56
CA LEU A 21 0.28 -2.73 15.14
C LEU A 21 -0.39 -1.36 14.94
N LEU A 22 -0.89 -1.08 13.73
CA LEU A 22 -1.57 0.19 13.42
C LEU A 22 -2.83 0.35 14.27
N GLU A 23 -3.66 -0.69 14.35
CA GLU A 23 -4.90 -0.66 15.12
C GLU A 23 -4.68 -0.53 16.63
N ARG A 24 -3.57 -1.08 17.16
CA ARG A 24 -3.29 -1.05 18.59
C ARG A 24 -2.59 0.24 19.04
N VAL A 25 -1.69 0.79 18.23
CA VAL A 25 -0.80 1.90 18.63
C VAL A 25 -1.30 3.28 18.16
N THR A 26 -2.11 3.34 17.11
CA THR A 26 -2.52 4.62 16.50
C THR A 26 -3.96 4.98 16.81
N ASP A 27 -4.20 6.22 17.24
CA ASP A 27 -5.55 6.73 17.52
C ASP A 27 -6.29 7.15 16.24
N GLN A 28 -5.56 7.55 15.21
CA GLN A 28 -6.09 8.12 13.97
C GLN A 28 -5.33 7.55 12.79
N GLN A 29 -6.07 7.04 11.80
CA GLN A 29 -5.50 6.42 10.62
C GLN A 29 -5.86 7.22 9.38
N TYR A 30 -4.91 7.27 8.45
CA TYR A 30 -5.06 8.01 7.20
C TYR A 30 -4.54 7.16 6.04
N ALA A 31 -5.23 7.23 4.90
CA ALA A 31 -4.76 6.65 3.65
C ALA A 31 -4.26 7.73 2.69
N LEU A 32 -3.18 7.42 1.99
CA LEU A 32 -2.67 8.24 0.90
C LEU A 32 -3.15 7.66 -0.43
N ILE A 33 -4.17 8.29 -1.04
CA ILE A 33 -4.77 7.81 -2.28
C ILE A 33 -4.77 8.93 -3.31
N GLY A 34 -4.13 8.68 -4.45
CA GLY A 34 -4.06 9.65 -5.55
C GLY A 34 -3.41 10.98 -5.15
N GLY A 35 -2.41 10.93 -4.27
CA GLY A 35 -1.71 12.12 -3.76
C GLY A 35 -2.52 12.94 -2.74
N LYS A 36 -3.63 12.40 -2.22
CA LYS A 36 -4.43 13.03 -1.16
C LYS A 36 -4.44 12.18 0.09
N VAL A 37 -4.36 12.84 1.24
CA VAL A 37 -4.54 12.22 2.54
C VAL A 37 -6.03 12.17 2.85
N LEU A 38 -6.55 10.97 3.08
CA LEU A 38 -7.92 10.72 3.47
C LEU A 38 -7.96 10.18 4.89
N HIS A 39 -8.78 10.77 5.75
CA HIS A 39 -9.00 10.28 7.10
C HIS A 39 -9.87 9.02 7.10
N LEU A 40 -9.49 8.02 7.90
CA LEU A 40 -10.17 6.75 8.01
C LEU A 40 -10.72 6.58 9.44
N PRO A 41 -11.99 6.95 9.71
CA PRO A 41 -12.57 6.84 11.04
C PRO A 41 -12.74 5.38 11.50
N GLY A 42 -12.91 4.42 10.59
CA GLY A 42 -12.93 2.98 10.86
C GLY A 42 -11.57 2.29 10.68
N GLY A 43 -10.48 3.04 10.56
CA GLY A 43 -9.12 2.49 10.47
C GLY A 43 -8.84 1.68 9.20
N VAL A 44 -8.07 0.61 9.34
CA VAL A 44 -7.61 -0.22 8.20
C VAL A 44 -8.79 -0.89 7.50
N ASP A 45 -9.87 -1.23 8.21
CA ASP A 45 -11.06 -1.82 7.61
C ASP A 45 -11.76 -0.88 6.62
N ASP A 46 -11.86 0.41 6.94
CA ASP A 46 -12.41 1.42 6.03
C ASP A 46 -11.59 1.50 4.75
N TYR A 47 -10.25 1.42 4.87
CA TYR A 47 -9.37 1.39 3.70
C TYR A 47 -9.63 0.16 2.83
N LEU A 48 -9.72 -1.04 3.44
CA LEU A 48 -9.98 -2.28 2.71
C LEU A 48 -11.34 -2.27 2.01
N ALA A 49 -12.40 -1.80 2.69
CA ALA A 49 -13.72 -1.64 2.10
C ALA A 49 -13.71 -0.65 0.92
N MET A 50 -12.91 0.41 1.01
CA MET A 50 -12.77 1.40 -0.07
C MET A 50 -11.99 0.86 -1.27
N VAL A 51 -10.98 0.02 -1.04
CA VAL A 51 -10.25 -0.68 -2.11
C VAL A 51 -11.14 -1.71 -2.80
N GLU A 52 -11.93 -2.47 -2.03
CA GLU A 52 -12.84 -3.49 -2.57
C GLU A 52 -13.96 -2.85 -3.41
N SER A 53 -14.57 -1.77 -2.91
CA SER A 53 -15.60 -1.01 -3.64
C SER A 53 -15.04 -0.23 -4.83
N GLY A 54 -13.80 0.28 -4.73
CA GLY A 54 -13.09 0.96 -5.83
C GLY A 54 -12.64 0.02 -6.95
N SER A 55 -12.37 -1.25 -6.64
CA SER A 55 -12.01 -2.28 -7.64
C SER A 55 -13.22 -2.69 -8.50
N SER A 56 -14.44 -2.56 -7.97
CA SER A 56 -15.69 -2.90 -8.68
C SER A 56 -16.20 -1.79 -9.62
N ARG A 57 -15.66 -0.56 -9.54
CA ARG A 57 -16.13 0.59 -10.34
C ARG A 57 -15.00 1.26 -11.12
N ARG A 58 -14.47 0.58 -12.14
CA ARG A 58 -13.69 1.22 -13.19
C ARG A 58 -14.54 1.46 -14.46
N SER A 59 -15.12 2.67 -14.49
CA SER A 59 -15.60 3.45 -15.66
C SER A 59 -16.91 3.02 -16.35
N PRO A 60 -17.72 3.95 -16.90
CA PRO A 60 -17.32 5.27 -17.41
C PRO A 60 -18.08 6.49 -16.87
N SER A 61 -17.40 7.63 -16.87
CA SER A 61 -18.01 8.94 -17.05
C SER A 61 -18.44 9.12 -18.52
N PRO A 62 -19.49 9.92 -18.77
CA PRO A 62 -19.23 11.20 -19.42
C PRO A 62 -20.03 12.37 -18.84
N ASP A 63 -19.52 13.56 -19.17
CA ASP A 63 -19.98 14.90 -18.88
C ASP A 63 -21.50 15.15 -18.92
N ARG A 64 -21.94 16.05 -18.04
CA ARG A 64 -22.95 17.06 -18.41
C ARG A 64 -22.84 18.32 -17.55
N GLU A 65 -22.50 19.40 -18.24
CA GLU A 65 -22.46 20.79 -17.82
C GLU A 65 -23.87 21.41 -17.65
N THR A 66 -24.10 22.08 -16.50
CA THR A 66 -24.83 23.36 -16.20
C THR A 66 -26.30 23.63 -16.65
N PRO A 67 -27.00 24.70 -16.16
CA PRO A 67 -26.73 25.64 -15.04
C PRO A 67 -27.92 25.91 -14.09
N GLY A 68 -27.64 26.41 -12.88
CA GLY A 68 -28.64 26.91 -11.91
C GLY A 68 -28.11 28.14 -11.15
N ASN A 69 -28.76 29.27 -11.39
CA ASN A 69 -28.43 30.64 -11.03
C ASN A 69 -28.74 30.99 -9.55
N GLY A 70 -27.95 31.89 -8.94
CA GLY A 70 -28.32 32.57 -7.68
C GLY A 70 -27.17 33.24 -6.92
N SER A 71 -27.01 34.57 -7.12
CA SER A 71 -26.76 35.65 -6.10
C SER A 71 -25.89 35.35 -4.86
N THR A 72 -24.91 36.15 -4.40
CA THR A 72 -24.63 37.59 -4.43
C THR A 72 -23.19 37.86 -3.92
N ASN A 73 -22.56 38.93 -4.43
CA ASN A 73 -21.42 39.74 -3.94
C ASN A 73 -20.77 39.44 -2.57
N SER A 74 -19.43 39.29 -2.54
CA SER A 74 -18.49 40.38 -2.17
C SER A 74 -17.10 39.87 -1.76
N ALA A 75 -16.09 40.48 -2.39
CA ALA A 75 -14.84 40.97 -1.80
C ALA A 75 -13.78 39.99 -1.22
N VAL A 76 -12.72 39.86 -2.02
CA VAL A 76 -11.27 39.86 -1.66
C VAL A 76 -10.75 38.75 -0.74
N SER A 77 -9.98 37.84 -1.34
CA SER A 77 -8.76 37.29 -0.72
C SER A 77 -7.81 36.84 -1.84
N VAL A 78 -6.78 37.65 -2.06
CA VAL A 78 -5.60 37.27 -2.83
C VAL A 78 -4.87 36.20 -2.00
N THR A 79 -4.80 34.99 -2.51
CA THR A 79 -3.73 34.06 -2.13
C THR A 79 -3.38 33.28 -3.37
N SER A 80 -2.23 33.63 -3.93
CA SER A 80 -1.54 32.89 -4.97
C SER A 80 -1.38 31.44 -4.53
N GLN A 81 -2.23 30.56 -5.05
CA GLN A 81 -1.94 29.13 -5.05
C GLN A 81 -0.98 28.88 -6.20
N GLU A 82 0.29 28.81 -5.81
CA GLU A 82 1.35 28.04 -6.44
C GLU A 82 0.76 26.88 -7.24
N ALA A 83 0.76 27.01 -8.56
CA ALA A 83 0.31 25.97 -9.46
C ALA A 83 1.37 24.86 -9.44
N ALA A 84 1.06 23.75 -8.78
CA ALA A 84 1.83 22.52 -8.90
C ALA A 84 2.05 22.20 -10.39
N PRO A 85 3.28 21.81 -10.80
CA PRO A 85 3.60 21.54 -12.19
C PRO A 85 2.72 20.39 -12.66
N ARG A 86 1.93 20.62 -13.71
CA ARG A 86 1.11 19.58 -14.31
C ARG A 86 2.07 18.62 -15.03
N PRO A 87 2.20 17.34 -14.61
CA PRO A 87 3.12 16.41 -15.24
C PRO A 87 2.73 16.23 -16.72
N GLY A 88 3.74 16.19 -17.59
CA GLY A 88 3.58 16.03 -19.02
C GLY A 88 2.92 14.69 -19.35
N LYS A 89 2.39 14.54 -20.57
CA LYS A 89 1.81 13.26 -21.03
C LYS A 89 2.82 12.10 -20.95
N SER A 90 4.12 12.39 -21.06
CA SER A 90 5.26 11.47 -20.87
C SER A 90 5.33 10.95 -19.43
N ASP A 91 5.26 11.86 -18.45
CA ASP A 91 5.46 11.52 -17.04
C ASP A 91 4.32 10.65 -16.53
N ARG A 92 3.09 10.92 -17.02
CA ARG A 92 1.92 10.05 -16.76
C ARG A 92 2.07 8.65 -17.36
N GLN A 93 2.79 8.48 -18.47
CA GLN A 93 3.05 7.16 -19.04
C GLN A 93 4.10 6.42 -18.21
N VAL A 94 5.19 7.08 -17.85
CA VAL A 94 6.25 6.54 -16.99
C VAL A 94 5.67 6.10 -15.64
N GLN A 95 4.89 6.95 -14.97
CA GLN A 95 4.22 6.59 -13.72
C GLN A 95 3.25 5.41 -13.88
N ARG A 96 2.56 5.27 -15.01
CA ARG A 96 1.68 4.10 -15.25
C ARG A 96 2.50 2.82 -15.43
N GLU A 97 3.66 2.88 -16.07
CA GLU A 97 4.53 1.73 -16.27
C GLU A 97 5.18 1.29 -14.96
N LEU A 98 5.70 2.24 -14.18
CA LEU A 98 6.23 2.00 -12.83
C LEU A 98 5.15 1.39 -11.91
N ASN A 99 3.93 1.96 -11.91
CA ASN A 99 2.80 1.41 -11.15
C ASN A 99 2.42 -0.02 -11.60
N LYS A 100 2.47 -0.32 -12.91
CA LYS A 100 2.23 -1.69 -13.40
C LYS A 100 3.32 -2.64 -12.94
N ARG A 101 4.59 -2.19 -12.96
CA ARG A 101 5.74 -2.98 -12.53
C ARG A 101 5.68 -3.28 -11.04
N SER A 102 5.45 -2.27 -10.21
CA SER A 102 5.22 -2.42 -8.76
C SER A 102 4.12 -3.44 -8.46
N ARG A 103 2.92 -3.30 -9.07
CA ARG A 103 1.83 -4.28 -8.93
C ARG A 103 2.20 -5.70 -9.36
N SER A 104 3.06 -5.85 -10.37
CA SER A 104 3.50 -7.17 -10.83
C SER A 104 4.46 -7.82 -9.83
N ILE A 105 5.30 -7.02 -9.18
CA ILE A 105 6.21 -7.46 -8.13
C ILE A 105 5.43 -7.82 -6.87
N GLU A 106 4.47 -7.01 -6.44
CA GLU A 106 3.57 -7.32 -5.32
C GLU A 106 2.85 -8.67 -5.50
N ARG A 107 2.35 -8.94 -6.71
CA ARG A 107 1.72 -10.24 -7.01
C ARG A 107 2.71 -11.40 -6.92
N LYS A 108 3.96 -11.20 -7.34
CA LYS A 108 5.01 -12.22 -7.23
C LYS A 108 5.39 -12.44 -5.77
N LEU A 109 5.60 -11.37 -5.00
CA LEU A 109 5.89 -11.43 -3.57
C LEU A 109 4.77 -12.15 -2.81
N SER A 110 3.51 -11.78 -3.06
CA SER A 110 2.35 -12.47 -2.47
C SER A 110 2.34 -13.97 -2.79
N LYS A 111 2.66 -14.35 -4.04
CA LYS A 111 2.74 -15.76 -4.44
C LYS A 111 3.90 -16.49 -3.75
N LEU A 112 5.09 -15.90 -3.70
CA LEU A 112 6.27 -16.50 -3.06
C LEU A 112 6.06 -16.64 -1.55
N ASN A 113 5.50 -15.63 -0.89
CA ASN A 113 5.14 -15.69 0.53
C ASN A 113 4.11 -16.79 0.81
N GLY A 114 3.07 -16.91 -0.04
CA GLY A 114 2.12 -18.02 0.09
C GLY A 114 2.76 -19.40 -0.10
N GLN A 115 3.75 -19.52 -1.00
CA GLN A 115 4.50 -20.77 -1.16
C GLN A 115 5.39 -21.09 0.05
N VAL A 116 5.99 -20.08 0.68
CA VAL A 116 6.75 -20.25 1.93
C VAL A 116 5.82 -20.74 3.04
N GLU A 117 4.65 -20.13 3.19
CA GLU A 117 3.66 -20.51 4.20
C GLU A 117 3.17 -21.96 3.97
N ASP A 118 2.86 -22.32 2.72
CA ASP A 118 2.47 -23.69 2.36
C ASP A 118 3.58 -24.71 2.69
N LEU A 119 4.84 -24.39 2.40
CA LEU A 119 5.97 -25.26 2.69
C LEU A 119 6.23 -25.38 4.20
N GLN A 120 6.12 -24.28 4.94
CA GLN A 120 6.22 -24.29 6.40
C GLN A 120 5.08 -25.10 7.04
N ALA A 121 3.86 -24.98 6.51
CA ALA A 121 2.73 -25.80 6.95
C ALA A 121 2.94 -27.29 6.65
N ARG A 122 3.55 -27.63 5.50
CA ARG A 122 3.97 -29.00 5.19
C ARG A 122 5.04 -29.52 6.13
N MET A 123 6.03 -28.69 6.47
CA MET A 123 7.04 -29.03 7.48
C MET A 123 6.40 -29.30 8.84
N ALA A 124 5.47 -28.46 9.27
CA ALA A 124 4.78 -28.61 10.56
C ALA A 124 3.94 -29.89 10.66
N ARG A 125 3.45 -30.41 9.52
CA ARG A 125 2.72 -31.69 9.43
C ARG A 125 3.62 -32.90 9.18
N HIS A 126 4.90 -32.67 8.91
CA HIS A 126 5.85 -33.74 8.64
C HIS A 126 6.25 -34.46 9.92
N ASP A 127 6.65 -35.73 9.79
CA ASP A 127 7.21 -36.49 10.91
C ASP A 127 8.50 -35.81 11.40
N PRO A 128 8.59 -35.42 12.70
CA PRO A 128 9.80 -34.84 13.27
C PRO A 128 11.03 -35.74 13.22
N ALA A 129 10.85 -37.06 13.04
CA ALA A 129 11.95 -38.02 12.92
C ALA A 129 12.54 -38.09 11.49
N ASP A 130 11.85 -37.56 10.48
CA ASP A 130 12.37 -37.49 9.11
C ASP A 130 13.17 -36.20 8.86
N TYR A 131 14.42 -36.21 9.33
CA TYR A 131 15.35 -35.11 9.17
C TYR A 131 15.74 -34.83 7.71
N GLU A 132 15.69 -35.84 6.84
CA GLU A 132 16.08 -35.69 5.43
C GLU A 132 14.97 -35.02 4.62
N GLY A 133 13.71 -35.42 4.86
CA GLY A 133 12.53 -34.76 4.30
C GLY A 133 12.37 -33.31 4.77
N LEU A 134 12.53 -33.07 6.08
CA LEU A 134 12.53 -31.73 6.67
C LEU A 134 13.68 -30.85 6.14
N GLY A 135 14.87 -31.44 5.93
CA GLY A 135 16.01 -30.75 5.33
C GLY A 135 15.70 -30.23 3.92
N ARG A 136 15.13 -31.08 3.05
CA ARG A 136 14.72 -30.69 1.69
C ARG A 136 13.65 -29.59 1.68
N LEU A 137 12.66 -29.69 2.55
CA LEU A 137 11.61 -28.67 2.68
C LEU A 137 12.20 -27.33 3.14
N ASN A 138 13.12 -27.36 4.11
CA ASN A 138 13.80 -26.17 4.60
C ASN A 138 14.71 -25.53 3.53
N GLU A 139 15.39 -26.33 2.71
CA GLU A 139 16.13 -25.81 1.55
C GLU A 139 15.22 -25.13 0.53
N GLN A 140 14.04 -25.69 0.27
CA GLN A 140 13.04 -25.07 -0.61
C GLN A 140 12.53 -23.74 -0.04
N VAL A 141 12.24 -23.69 1.27
CA VAL A 141 11.85 -22.45 1.95
C VAL A 141 12.95 -21.40 1.81
N LYS A 142 14.22 -21.76 2.07
CA LYS A 142 15.36 -20.85 1.94
C LYS A 142 15.56 -20.35 0.51
N ALA A 143 15.39 -21.22 -0.49
CA ALA A 143 15.51 -20.84 -1.89
C ALA A 143 14.45 -19.79 -2.27
N ILE A 144 13.20 -20.01 -1.88
CA ILE A 144 12.11 -19.07 -2.14
C ILE A 144 12.31 -17.76 -1.37
N GLN A 145 12.77 -17.82 -0.11
CA GLN A 145 13.10 -16.62 0.68
C GLN A 145 14.24 -15.82 0.06
N ALA A 146 15.23 -16.46 -0.56
CA ALA A 146 16.30 -15.77 -1.26
C ALA A 146 15.81 -15.03 -2.52
N GLU A 147 14.71 -15.45 -3.12
CA GLU A 147 14.08 -14.75 -4.26
C GLU A 147 13.25 -13.53 -3.84
N ILE A 148 12.80 -13.48 -2.58
CA ILE A 148 11.98 -12.38 -2.04
C ILE A 148 12.81 -11.10 -1.92
N GLY A 149 14.01 -11.16 -1.32
CA GLY A 149 14.84 -9.97 -1.06
C GLY A 149 15.10 -9.09 -2.29
N PRO A 150 15.59 -9.64 -3.42
CA PRO A 150 15.81 -8.86 -4.65
C PRO A 150 14.52 -8.25 -5.23
N LEU A 151 13.38 -8.94 -5.08
CA LEU A 151 12.09 -8.42 -5.53
C LEU A 151 11.60 -7.27 -4.65
N GLU A 152 11.86 -7.33 -3.34
CA GLU A 152 11.56 -6.23 -2.41
C GLU A 152 12.42 -5.00 -2.70
N GLU A 153 13.71 -5.20 -3.00
CA GLU A 153 14.62 -4.14 -3.41
C GLU A 153 14.16 -3.48 -4.72
N GLU A 154 13.81 -4.28 -5.75
CA GLU A 154 13.23 -3.74 -7.00
C GLU A 154 11.92 -2.96 -6.75
N TRP A 155 11.06 -3.44 -5.83
CA TRP A 155 9.83 -2.73 -5.49
C TRP A 155 10.10 -1.40 -4.80
N LEU A 156 11.09 -1.33 -3.91
CA LEU A 156 11.48 -0.13 -3.17
C LEU A 156 12.08 0.92 -4.12
N GLU A 157 12.99 0.52 -5.03
CA GLU A 157 13.53 1.41 -6.07
C GLU A 157 12.43 1.99 -6.98
N ILE A 158 11.42 1.18 -7.31
CA ILE A 158 10.27 1.65 -8.11
C ILE A 158 9.43 2.65 -7.31
N GLY A 159 9.31 2.47 -5.99
CA GLY A 159 8.66 3.41 -5.08
C GLY A 159 9.36 4.76 -5.06
N GLU A 160 10.68 4.79 -4.87
CA GLU A 160 11.48 6.03 -4.89
C GLU A 160 11.30 6.78 -6.22
N ARG A 161 11.35 6.05 -7.35
CA ARG A 161 11.14 6.63 -8.69
C ARG A 161 9.71 7.12 -8.98
N LEU A 162 8.73 6.76 -8.14
CA LEU A 162 7.37 7.28 -8.21
C LEU A 162 7.19 8.56 -7.38
N GLU A 163 8.08 8.81 -6.40
CA GLU A 163 8.08 9.99 -5.54
C GLU A 163 8.84 11.18 -6.15
N ASP A 164 9.89 10.92 -6.94
CA ASP A 164 10.61 11.89 -7.79
C ASP A 164 9.79 12.38 -9.00
#